data_AF-I0K6E1-F1
#
_entry.id   AF-I0K6E1-F1
#
_cell.length_a   1.000
_cell.length_b   1.000
_cell.length_c   1.000
_cell.angle_alpha   90.00
_cell.angle_beta   90.00
_cell.angle_gamma   90.00
#
_symmetry.space_group_name_H-M   'P 1'
#
loop_
_entity.id
_entity.type
_entity.pdbx_description
1 polymer ?
#
loop_
_entity_poly.entity_id
_entity_poly.type
_entity_poly.pdbx_seq_one_letter_code
_entity_poly.pdbx_strand_id
1 'polypeptide(L)'
;MKTLLSCSLVLLMASHSYAQPKTSAFFMIGNYASPNWEKLAFDLTNGAKTMTYSYAANERGHTLQKLGTRMINGQKGVVVKIPGTAKTYVIVPNRAGKQLLMMSEDGTYRKRFPLGYEGPVDGRGTFCATCANEPKDAFALVDSFVR
;
A
#
# COMPACT_ATOMS: atom_id res chain seq x y z
N MET A 1 -18.95 -55.47 -35.98
CA MET A 1 -18.29 -55.61 -34.66
C MET A 1 -18.27 -54.24 -33.99
N LYS A 2 -18.66 -54.20 -32.71
CA LYS A 2 -19.09 -53.01 -31.96
C LYS A 2 -17.94 -52.03 -31.67
N THR A 3 -18.14 -50.76 -32.00
CA THR A 3 -17.31 -49.62 -31.59
C THR A 3 -17.60 -49.29 -30.12
N LEU A 4 -16.59 -49.41 -29.26
CA LEU A 4 -16.64 -48.98 -27.86
C LEU A 4 -16.31 -47.48 -27.79
N LEU A 5 -17.33 -46.64 -27.59
CA LEU A 5 -17.18 -45.22 -27.31
C LEU A 5 -16.87 -45.06 -25.81
N SER A 6 -15.60 -44.95 -25.46
CA SER A 6 -15.16 -44.69 -24.09
C SER A 6 -15.34 -43.21 -23.76
N CYS A 7 -16.42 -42.88 -23.04
CA CYS A 7 -16.72 -41.54 -22.58
C CYS A 7 -15.88 -41.24 -21.32
N SER A 8 -14.70 -40.65 -21.50
CA SER A 8 -13.86 -40.21 -20.39
C SER A 8 -14.37 -38.87 -19.85
N LEU A 9 -15.09 -38.93 -18.74
CA LEU A 9 -15.58 -37.79 -17.98
C LEU A 9 -14.39 -37.08 -17.30
N VAL A 10 -13.93 -35.97 -17.88
CA VAL A 10 -12.89 -35.12 -17.30
C VAL A 10 -13.51 -34.29 -16.17
N LEU A 11 -13.29 -34.72 -14.91
CA LEU A 11 -13.55 -33.90 -13.73
C LEU A 11 -12.57 -32.72 -13.71
N LEU A 12 -13.04 -31.54 -14.15
CA LEU A 12 -12.39 -30.26 -13.88
C LEU A 12 -12.56 -29.92 -12.39
N MET A 13 -11.67 -30.44 -11.55
CA MET A 13 -11.45 -29.93 -10.20
C MET A 13 -10.93 -28.49 -10.32
N ALA A 14 -11.84 -27.52 -10.23
CA ALA A 14 -11.50 -26.11 -10.12
C ALA A 14 -10.85 -25.87 -8.75
N SER A 15 -9.52 -25.95 -8.72
CA SER A 15 -8.70 -25.51 -7.60
C SER A 15 -8.96 -24.02 -7.36
N HIS A 16 -9.85 -23.70 -6.43
CA HIS A 16 -10.05 -22.34 -5.95
C HIS A 16 -8.82 -21.97 -5.12
N SER A 17 -7.80 -21.42 -5.78
CA SER A 17 -6.65 -20.87 -5.10
C SER A 17 -7.12 -19.65 -4.30
N TYR A 18 -7.29 -19.80 -2.99
CA TYR A 18 -7.62 -18.70 -2.09
C TYR A 18 -6.40 -17.77 -2.02
N ALA A 19 -6.34 -16.78 -2.91
CA ALA A 19 -5.36 -15.72 -2.82
C ALA A 19 -5.54 -15.03 -1.46
N GLN A 20 -4.47 -15.01 -0.64
CA GLN A 20 -4.51 -14.34 0.65
C GLN A 20 -4.84 -12.84 0.45
N PRO A 21 -5.73 -12.27 1.28
CA PRO A 21 -6.09 -10.87 1.16
C PRO A 21 -4.85 -10.01 1.37
N LYS A 22 -4.68 -9.00 0.52
CA LYS A 22 -3.64 -7.99 0.72
C LYS A 22 -4.06 -7.10 1.88
N THR A 23 -3.20 -6.96 2.88
CA THR A 23 -3.46 -6.18 4.08
C THR A 23 -2.45 -5.08 4.31
N SER A 24 -1.34 -5.05 3.58
CA SER A 24 -0.29 -4.04 3.74
C SER A 24 0.08 -3.43 2.39
N ALA A 25 0.22 -2.10 2.32
CA ALA A 25 0.77 -1.39 1.17
C ALA A 25 1.82 -0.38 1.63
N PHE A 26 2.91 -0.28 0.87
CA PHE A 26 4.00 0.65 1.17
C PHE A 26 4.30 1.55 -0.01
N PHE A 27 4.55 2.82 0.27
CA PHE A 27 4.99 3.78 -0.72
C PHE A 27 6.26 4.44 -0.21
N MET A 28 7.32 4.43 -1.01
CA MET A 28 8.67 4.71 -0.52
C MET A 28 9.44 5.63 -1.47
N ILE A 29 10.14 6.60 -0.88
CA ILE A 29 11.17 7.40 -1.54
C ILE A 29 12.51 6.73 -1.26
N GLY A 30 13.25 6.41 -2.32
CA GLY A 30 14.50 5.65 -2.19
C GLY A 30 14.25 4.20 -1.76
N ASN A 31 15.23 3.62 -1.09
CA ASN A 31 15.19 2.27 -0.51
C ASN A 31 15.89 2.28 0.86
N TYR A 32 15.84 1.19 1.62
CA TYR A 32 16.44 1.14 2.96
C TYR A 32 17.96 1.38 3.00
N ALA A 33 18.66 1.27 1.86
CA ALA A 33 20.09 1.63 1.76
C ALA A 33 20.32 3.13 1.53
N SER A 34 19.29 3.91 1.17
CA SER A 34 19.39 5.34 0.94
C SER A 34 19.41 6.12 2.26
N PRO A 35 20.35 7.04 2.50
CA PRO A 35 20.46 7.73 3.80
C PRO A 35 19.28 8.65 4.14
N ASN A 36 18.40 8.92 3.17
CA ASN A 36 17.29 9.86 3.24
C ASN A 36 15.96 9.21 2.79
N TRP A 37 15.83 7.89 2.94
CA TRP A 37 14.58 7.22 2.58
C TRP A 37 13.42 7.65 3.48
N GLU A 38 12.23 7.61 2.91
CA GLU A 38 10.97 7.84 3.61
C GLU A 38 9.92 6.85 3.12
N LYS A 39 9.05 6.40 4.04
CA LYS A 39 8.04 5.39 3.77
C LYS A 39 6.69 5.79 4.35
N LEU A 40 5.64 5.63 3.57
CA LEU A 40 4.26 5.59 4.02
C LEU A 40 3.75 4.16 3.95
N ALA A 41 3.29 3.63 5.08
CA ALA A 41 2.70 2.31 5.20
C ALA A 41 1.20 2.39 5.51
N PHE A 42 0.41 1.51 4.93
CA PHE A 42 -1.03 1.36 5.13
C PHE A 42 -1.32 -0.10 5.46
N ASP A 43 -1.78 -0.35 6.69
CA ASP A 43 -1.99 -1.69 7.22
C ASP A 43 -3.44 -1.91 7.66
N LEU A 44 -4.00 -3.07 7.27
CA LEU A 44 -5.31 -3.60 7.64
C LEU A 44 -5.13 -4.92 8.38
N THR A 45 -4.79 -4.88 9.66
CA THR A 45 -4.57 -6.07 10.47
C THR A 45 -5.70 -6.24 11.47
N ASN A 46 -6.37 -7.40 11.48
CA ASN A 46 -7.44 -7.73 12.43
C ASN A 46 -8.55 -6.66 12.50
N GLY A 47 -8.89 -6.04 11.37
CA GLY A 47 -9.89 -4.97 11.29
C GLY A 47 -9.39 -3.59 11.71
N ALA A 48 -8.19 -3.47 12.28
CA ALA A 48 -7.56 -2.19 12.60
C ALA A 48 -6.92 -1.58 11.35
N LYS A 49 -7.11 -0.26 11.21
CA LYS A 49 -6.55 0.58 10.13
C LYS A 49 -5.41 1.42 10.69
N THR A 50 -4.19 1.16 10.23
CA THR A 50 -2.99 1.90 10.65
C THR A 50 -2.31 2.55 9.46
N MET A 51 -1.93 3.82 9.62
CA MET A 51 -1.04 4.51 8.70
C MET A 51 0.24 4.84 9.44
N THR A 52 1.39 4.53 8.86
CA THR A 52 2.70 4.81 9.49
C THR A 52 3.58 5.60 8.54
N TYR A 53 4.23 6.64 9.07
CA TYR A 53 5.29 7.37 8.37
C TYR A 53 6.63 7.06 9.02
N SER A 54 7.54 6.44 8.27
CA SER A 54 8.90 6.11 8.70
C SER A 54 9.92 6.81 7.82
N TYR A 55 11.12 7.03 8.36
CA TYR A 55 12.24 7.63 7.63
C TYR A 55 13.56 7.12 8.21
N ALA A 56 14.68 7.33 7.51
CA ALA A 56 15.98 6.74 7.88
C ALA A 56 16.39 6.92 9.36
N ALA A 57 16.13 8.07 9.97
CA ALA A 57 16.46 8.30 11.39
C ALA A 57 15.41 7.79 12.39
N ASN A 58 14.21 7.39 11.93
CA ASN A 58 13.17 6.75 12.74
C ASN A 58 12.50 5.62 11.94
N GLU A 59 13.15 4.46 11.90
CA GLU A 59 12.70 3.34 11.10
C GLU A 59 11.37 2.74 11.59
N ARG A 60 11.17 2.73 12.92
CA ARG A 60 9.90 2.31 13.56
C ARG A 60 8.73 3.19 13.13
N GLY A 61 9.03 4.44 12.77
CA GLY A 61 8.07 5.41 12.26
C GLY A 61 7.13 5.96 13.31
N HIS A 62 6.21 6.80 12.83
CA HIS A 62 5.13 7.38 13.60
C HIS A 62 3.80 6.86 13.06
N THR A 63 2.95 6.33 13.93
CA THR A 63 1.55 6.11 13.59
C THR A 63 0.87 7.46 13.37
N LEU A 64 0.36 7.66 12.16
CA LEU A 64 -0.29 8.90 11.75
C LEU A 64 -1.69 8.99 12.35
N GLN A 65 -2.01 10.15 12.93
CA GLN A 65 -3.36 10.43 13.40
C GLN A 65 -4.21 10.90 12.22
N LYS A 66 -5.24 10.13 11.85
CA LYS A 66 -6.24 10.58 10.86
C LYS A 66 -7.10 11.69 11.48
N LEU A 67 -7.14 12.84 10.81
CA LEU A 67 -7.98 13.99 11.19
C LEU A 67 -9.26 14.08 10.36
N GLY A 68 -9.26 13.51 9.16
CA GLY A 68 -10.41 13.54 8.27
C GLY A 68 -10.03 13.23 6.82
N THR A 69 -10.85 13.69 5.89
CA THR A 69 -10.61 13.56 4.45
C THR A 69 -10.85 14.89 3.75
N ARG A 70 -10.16 15.14 2.64
CA ARG A 70 -10.30 16.37 1.83
C ARG A 70 -10.23 16.04 0.34
N MET A 71 -11.01 16.74 -0.48
CA MET A 71 -10.89 16.68 -1.93
C MET A 71 -9.78 17.64 -2.41
N ILE A 72 -8.83 17.13 -3.21
CA ILE A 72 -7.79 17.92 -3.88
C ILE A 72 -7.77 17.53 -5.35
N ASN A 73 -8.01 18.48 -6.25
CA ASN A 73 -8.04 18.25 -7.71
C ASN A 73 -8.90 17.04 -8.14
N GLY A 74 -10.09 16.91 -7.55
CA GLY A 74 -11.01 15.79 -7.83
C GLY A 74 -10.62 14.45 -7.19
N GLN A 75 -9.54 14.40 -6.40
CA GLN A 75 -9.10 13.19 -5.69
C GLN A 75 -9.36 13.32 -4.19
N LYS A 76 -9.95 12.29 -3.58
CA LYS A 76 -10.15 12.23 -2.13
C LYS A 76 -8.83 11.83 -1.45
N GLY A 77 -8.33 12.68 -0.57
CA GLY A 77 -7.14 12.44 0.24
C GLY A 77 -7.48 12.30 1.72
N VAL A 78 -6.56 11.71 2.48
CA VAL A 78 -6.65 11.62 3.94
C VAL A 78 -5.85 12.75 4.56
N VAL A 79 -6.47 13.47 5.51
CA VAL A 79 -5.79 14.50 6.30
C VAL A 79 -5.26 13.84 7.56
N VAL A 80 -3.97 14.01 7.82
CA VAL A 80 -3.25 13.35 8.90
C VAL A 80 -2.36 14.32 9.67
N LYS A 81 -2.01 13.93 10.90
CA LYS A 81 -1.00 14.58 11.72
C LYS A 81 0.08 13.57 12.10
N ILE A 82 1.34 14.00 12.04
CA ILE A 82 2.45 13.24 12.61
C ILE A 82 2.52 13.62 14.10
N PRO A 83 2.45 12.67 15.04
CA PRO A 83 2.61 12.95 16.46
C PRO A 83 3.86 13.79 16.77
N GLY A 84 3.71 14.80 17.62
CA GLY A 84 4.81 15.70 17.99
C GLY A 84 5.11 16.81 16.97
N THR A 85 4.42 16.88 15.83
CA THR A 85 4.56 18.00 14.88
C THR A 85 3.36 18.94 14.95
N ALA A 86 3.59 20.23 14.67
CA ALA A 86 2.51 21.22 14.59
C ALA A 86 1.75 21.14 13.25
N LYS A 87 2.34 20.49 12.24
CA LYS A 87 1.84 20.50 10.87
C LYS A 87 0.83 19.39 10.63
N THR A 88 -0.15 19.71 9.81
CA THR A 88 -1.11 18.80 9.18
C THR A 88 -0.66 18.50 7.76
N TYR A 89 -0.95 17.29 7.31
CA TYR A 89 -0.58 16.81 5.99
C TYR A 89 -1.80 16.22 5.29
N VAL A 90 -1.81 16.31 3.97
CA VAL A 90 -2.78 15.59 3.14
C VAL A 90 -2.04 14.58 2.27
N ILE A 91 -2.50 13.34 2.30
CA ILE A 91 -2.01 12.26 1.43
C ILE A 91 -3.07 11.99 0.37
N VAL A 92 -2.69 12.14 -0.90
CA VAL A 92 -3.58 12.03 -2.07
C VAL A 92 -3.05 10.99 -3.06
N PRO A 93 -3.89 10.08 -3.59
CA PRO A 93 -3.46 9.09 -4.56
C PRO A 93 -3.25 9.68 -5.96
N ASN A 94 -2.03 9.61 -6.49
CA ASN A 94 -1.73 9.88 -7.90
C ASN A 94 -1.60 8.56 -8.67
N ARG A 95 -2.74 8.05 -9.16
CA ARG A 95 -2.84 6.75 -9.83
C ARG A 95 -2.07 6.69 -11.15
N ALA A 96 -2.11 7.76 -11.95
CA ALA A 96 -1.37 7.82 -13.22
C ALA A 96 0.14 7.66 -13.01
N GLY A 97 0.67 8.27 -11.94
CA GLY A 97 2.07 8.13 -11.54
C GLY A 97 2.37 6.96 -10.62
N LYS A 98 1.40 6.07 -10.34
CA LYS A 98 1.53 4.93 -9.40
C LYS A 98 2.18 5.33 -8.06
N GLN A 99 1.79 6.47 -7.52
CA GLN A 99 2.42 7.08 -6.34
C GLN A 99 1.40 7.79 -5.45
N LEU A 100 1.79 8.06 -4.21
CA LEU A 100 1.10 8.99 -3.33
C LEU A 100 1.78 10.37 -3.36
N LEU A 101 0.99 11.42 -3.18
CA LEU A 101 1.48 12.76 -2.93
C LEU A 101 1.15 13.12 -1.48
N MET A 102 2.16 13.41 -0.67
CA MET A 102 1.99 13.95 0.68
C MET A 102 2.42 15.41 0.69
N MET A 103 1.55 16.28 1.21
CA MET A 103 1.79 17.72 1.26
C MET A 103 1.43 18.25 2.64
N SER A 104 2.21 19.18 3.19
CA SER A 104 1.77 19.97 4.34
C SER A 104 0.76 21.03 3.92
N GLU A 105 -0.13 21.43 4.82
CA GLU A 105 -1.10 22.50 4.53
C GLU A 105 -0.44 23.86 4.25
N ASP A 106 0.73 24.13 4.84
CA ASP A 106 1.53 25.34 4.60
C ASP A 106 2.32 25.31 3.27
N GLY A 107 2.26 24.21 2.52
CA GLY A 107 2.96 24.04 1.24
C GLY A 107 4.48 23.84 1.31
N THR A 108 5.09 23.93 2.51
CA THR A 108 6.55 23.81 2.69
C THR A 108 7.07 22.39 2.49
N TYR A 109 6.21 21.39 2.66
CA TYR A 109 6.51 20.00 2.44
C TYR A 109 5.64 19.46 1.31
N ARG A 110 6.28 18.89 0.28
CA ARG A 110 5.61 18.25 -0.84
C ARG A 110 6.48 17.13 -1.39
N LYS A 111 6.08 15.88 -1.18
CA LYS A 111 6.85 14.72 -1.63
C LYS A 111 5.96 13.67 -2.30
N ARG A 112 6.55 12.99 -3.27
CA ARG A 112 5.93 11.90 -4.03
C ARG A 112 6.50 10.59 -3.52
N PHE A 113 5.64 9.66 -3.17
CA PHE A 113 5.99 8.34 -2.68
C PHE A 113 5.55 7.31 -3.72
N PRO A 114 6.46 6.86 -4.61
CA PRO A 114 6.21 5.72 -5.50
C PRO A 114 5.76 4.48 -4.74
N LEU A 115 5.00 3.60 -5.38
CA LEU A 115 4.71 2.27 -4.83
C LEU A 115 6.03 1.55 -4.53
N GLY A 116 6.22 1.19 -3.26
CA GLY A 116 7.37 0.42 -2.79
C GLY A 116 7.16 -1.07 -3.02
N TYR A 117 8.26 -1.81 -3.03
CA TYR A 117 8.25 -3.26 -3.03
C TYR A 117 8.74 -3.78 -1.68
N GLU A 118 7.96 -4.65 -1.05
CA GLU A 118 8.36 -5.35 0.17
C GLU A 118 8.39 -6.86 -0.10
N GLY A 119 9.59 -7.41 -0.20
CA GLY A 119 9.86 -8.79 -0.60
C GLY A 119 11.36 -9.02 -0.86
N PRO A 120 11.76 -10.21 -1.35
CA PRO A 120 13.14 -10.53 -1.59
C PRO A 120 13.75 -9.61 -2.64
N VAL A 121 14.91 -9.03 -2.32
CA VAL A 121 15.71 -8.25 -3.27
C VAL A 121 16.96 -9.08 -3.57
N ASP A 122 17.21 -9.35 -4.85
CA ASP A 122 18.33 -10.19 -5.31
C ASP A 122 18.40 -11.57 -4.59
N GLY A 123 17.23 -12.18 -4.36
CA GLY A 123 17.12 -13.47 -3.68
C GLY A 123 17.33 -13.44 -2.16
N ARG A 124 17.48 -12.26 -1.55
CA ARG A 124 17.63 -12.07 -0.10
C ARG A 124 16.36 -11.48 0.52
N GLY A 125 15.84 -12.11 1.56
CA GLY A 125 14.62 -11.70 2.27
C GLY A 125 13.48 -12.70 2.09
N THR A 126 12.31 -12.39 2.68
CA THR A 126 11.13 -13.25 2.63
C THR A 126 10.02 -12.58 1.82
N PHE A 127 9.29 -13.38 1.04
CA PHE A 127 8.13 -12.90 0.32
C PHE A 127 7.03 -12.45 1.28
N CYS A 128 6.57 -11.21 1.12
CA CYS A 128 5.41 -10.72 1.85
C CYS A 128 4.12 -11.06 1.09
N ALA A 129 3.48 -12.16 1.47
CA ALA A 129 2.24 -12.62 0.84
C ALA A 129 1.08 -11.63 1.01
N THR A 130 1.04 -10.92 2.13
CA THR A 130 0.02 -9.93 2.48
C THR A 130 0.27 -8.55 1.88
N CYS A 131 1.43 -8.32 1.28
CA CYS A 131 1.79 -7.02 0.71
C CYS A 131 1.20 -6.83 -0.68
N ALA A 132 0.61 -5.66 -0.88
CA ALA A 132 0.10 -5.17 -2.15
C ALA A 132 1.23 -4.51 -2.94
N ASN A 133 1.97 -5.32 -3.69
CA ASN A 133 3.03 -4.85 -4.59
C ASN A 133 2.49 -4.40 -5.97
N GLU A 134 1.21 -4.65 -6.25
CA GLU A 134 0.53 -4.20 -7.47
C GLU A 134 -0.25 -2.91 -7.23
N PRO A 135 -0.21 -1.92 -8.15
CA PRO A 135 -0.89 -0.64 -7.96
C PRO A 135 -2.37 -0.75 -7.64
N LYS A 136 -3.08 -1.68 -8.29
CA LYS A 136 -4.52 -1.90 -8.08
C LYS A 136 -4.81 -2.22 -6.61
N ASP A 137 -4.08 -3.18 -6.05
CA ASP A 137 -4.28 -3.65 -4.68
C ASP A 137 -3.81 -2.61 -3.66
N ALA A 138 -2.68 -1.94 -3.95
CA ALA A 138 -2.12 -0.94 -3.06
C ALA A 138 -3.05 0.27 -2.92
N PHE A 139 -3.60 0.76 -4.03
CA PHE A 139 -4.55 1.85 -3.98
C PHE A 139 -5.92 1.43 -3.41
N ALA A 140 -6.33 0.17 -3.57
CA ALA A 140 -7.53 -0.33 -2.90
C ALA A 140 -7.39 -0.28 -1.37
N LEU A 141 -6.20 -0.59 -0.84
CA LEU A 141 -5.88 -0.41 0.57
C LEU A 141 -5.94 1.06 0.97
N VAL A 142 -5.30 1.97 0.23
CA VAL A 142 -5.36 3.42 0.48
C VAL A 142 -6.80 3.94 0.46
N ASP A 143 -7.63 3.48 -0.48
CA ASP A 143 -9.03 3.87 -0.58
C ASP A 143 -9.82 3.53 0.68
N SER A 144 -9.46 2.44 1.37
CA SER A 144 -10.09 2.06 2.63
C SER A 144 -9.89 3.08 3.75
N PHE A 145 -8.86 3.94 3.67
CA PHE A 145 -8.57 4.98 4.66
C PHE A 145 -9.27 6.31 4.34
N VAL A 146 -9.77 6.51 3.12
CA VAL A 146 -10.52 7.71 2.73
C VAL A 146 -12.02 7.48 2.65
N ARG A 147 -12.48 6.23 2.81
CA ARG A 147 -13.90 5.92 3.04
C ARG A 147 -14.33 6.32 4.44
#